data_AF-A0A2P5DCD6-F1
#
_entry.id   AF-A0A2P5DCD6-F1
#
_cell.length_a   1.000
_cell.length_b   1.000
_cell.length_c   1.000
_cell.angle_alpha   90.00
_cell.angle_beta   90.00
_cell.angle_gamma   90.00
#
_symmetry.space_group_name_H-M   'P 1'
#
loop_
_entity.id
_entity.type
_entity.pdbx_description
1 polymer ?
#
loop_
_entity_poly.entity_id
_entity_poly.type
_entity_poly.pdbx_seq_one_letter_code
_entity_poly.pdbx_strand_id
1 'polypeptide(L)'
;MEVVAVPFLLKQSNLFTTTDELINSLLDLRPEKWGLPPFQDWIEDTLPLEPWYIGAPVIKGFGRGLKVLGIPTDNLSMEGCSTLLSEHPAGVYFGWAGLASRGIFKMVMSIGWNPYFHNTEKTNKINPSRLKL
;
A
#
# COMPACT_ATOMS: atom_id res chain seq x y z
N MET A 1 1.48 31.26 2.64
CA MET A 1 2.46 30.16 2.70
C MET A 1 1.62 28.92 2.80
N GLU A 2 1.72 28.04 1.82
CA GLU A 2 0.96 26.78 1.78
C GLU A 2 1.77 25.72 2.52
N VAL A 3 1.11 24.94 3.37
CA VAL A 3 1.75 23.90 4.19
C VAL A 3 1.09 22.56 3.89
N VAL A 4 1.91 21.59 3.49
CA VAL A 4 1.49 20.20 3.31
C VAL A 4 2.07 19.36 4.44
N ALA A 5 1.23 18.58 5.11
CA ALA A 5 1.66 17.68 6.17
C ALA A 5 1.60 16.22 5.70
N VAL A 6 2.67 15.47 6.01
CA VAL A 6 2.77 14.03 5.78
C VAL A 6 2.89 13.33 7.13
N PRO A 7 1.77 13.01 7.80
CA PRO A 7 1.81 12.38 9.11
C PRO A 7 2.31 10.94 9.02
N PHE A 8 3.26 10.59 9.89
CA PHE A 8 3.72 9.21 10.05
C PHE A 8 2.63 8.28 10.61
N LEU A 9 1.70 8.82 11.41
CA LEU A 9 0.57 8.10 12.00
C LEU A 9 -0.75 8.80 11.66
N LEU A 10 -1.60 8.13 10.87
CA LEU A 10 -2.93 8.63 10.49
C LEU A 10 -3.84 8.94 11.69
N LYS A 11 -3.56 8.39 12.87
CA LYS A 11 -4.32 8.63 14.10
C LYS A 11 -4.14 10.03 14.71
N GLN A 12 -3.31 10.89 14.12
CA GLN A 12 -3.00 12.23 14.64
C GLN A 12 -3.45 13.36 13.69
N SER A 13 -4.44 13.14 12.82
CA SER A 13 -4.99 14.18 11.94
C SER A 13 -5.37 15.47 12.67
N ASN A 14 -5.85 15.36 13.92
CA ASN A 14 -6.22 16.49 14.77
C ASN A 14 -5.03 17.37 15.23
N LEU A 15 -3.77 16.95 15.01
CA LEU A 15 -2.58 17.74 15.33
C LEU A 15 -2.18 18.71 14.20
N PHE A 16 -2.79 18.57 13.01
CA PHE A 16 -2.41 19.30 11.80
C PHE A 16 -3.49 20.31 11.37
N THR A 17 -4.14 20.99 12.31
CA THR A 17 -5.29 21.89 12.05
C THR A 17 -4.94 23.12 11.21
N THR A 18 -3.66 23.48 11.11
CA THR A 18 -3.17 24.64 10.34
C THR A 18 -2.62 24.27 8.96
N THR A 19 -2.82 23.03 8.51
CA THR A 19 -2.28 22.52 7.24
C THR A 19 -3.32 22.65 6.14
N ASP A 20 -2.90 23.08 4.95
CA ASP A 20 -3.78 23.24 3.78
C ASP A 20 -4.11 21.89 3.13
N GLU A 21 -3.15 20.94 3.15
CA GLU A 21 -3.35 19.58 2.66
C GLU A 21 -2.65 18.53 3.51
N LEU A 22 -3.37 17.43 3.79
CA LEU A 22 -2.84 16.26 4.49
C LEU A 22 -2.75 15.08 3.52
N ILE A 23 -1.53 14.61 3.25
CA ILE A 23 -1.26 13.49 2.34
C ILE A 23 -0.67 12.30 3.11
N ASN A 24 -0.87 11.06 2.63
CA ASN A 24 -0.41 9.87 3.36
C ASN A 24 1.08 9.59 3.15
N SER A 25 1.61 10.02 2.02
CA SER A 25 2.98 9.84 1.59
C SER A 25 3.43 11.03 0.77
N LEU A 26 4.72 11.34 0.77
CA LEU A 26 5.29 12.31 -0.17
C LEU A 26 5.06 11.90 -1.64
N LEU A 27 4.88 10.61 -1.92
CA LEU A 27 4.55 10.10 -3.24
C LEU A 27 3.14 10.52 -3.72
N ASP A 28 2.27 10.94 -2.80
CA ASP A 28 0.92 11.43 -3.12
C ASP A 28 0.91 12.93 -3.48
N LEU A 29 2.05 13.62 -3.38
CA LEU A 29 2.13 15.06 -3.62
C LEU A 29 1.78 15.39 -5.08
N ARG A 30 0.85 16.34 -5.26
CA ARG A 30 0.38 16.84 -6.54
C ARG A 30 0.68 18.33 -6.70
N PRO A 31 1.88 18.71 -7.20
CA PRO A 31 2.32 20.10 -7.28
C PRO A 31 1.35 21.03 -8.02
N GLU A 32 0.56 20.48 -8.93
CA GLU A 32 -0.38 21.18 -9.80
C GLU A 32 -1.48 21.89 -9.00
N LYS A 33 -1.81 21.39 -7.81
CA LYS A 33 -2.76 22.03 -6.88
C LYS A 33 -2.33 23.43 -6.44
N TRP A 34 -1.03 23.71 -6.50
CA TRP A 34 -0.43 24.99 -6.12
C TRP A 34 0.13 25.75 -7.33
N GLY A 35 -0.29 25.41 -8.55
CA GLY A 35 0.16 26.05 -9.78
C GLY A 35 1.60 25.71 -10.18
N LEU A 36 2.19 24.66 -9.59
CA LEU A 36 3.50 24.17 -9.98
C LEU A 36 3.37 23.14 -11.12
N PRO A 37 4.42 22.95 -11.93
CA PRO A 37 4.41 21.93 -12.99
C PRO A 37 4.20 20.51 -12.42
N PRO A 38 3.47 19.64 -13.14
CA PRO A 38 3.30 18.25 -12.75
C PRO A 38 4.61 17.46 -12.79
N PHE A 39 4.68 16.40 -11.99
CA PHE A 39 5.71 15.40 -12.19
C PHE A 39 5.47 14.63 -13.50
N GLN A 40 6.54 14.34 -14.24
CA GLN A 40 6.47 13.70 -15.57
C GLN A 40 6.84 12.20 -15.52
N ASP A 41 7.11 11.67 -14.34
CA ASP A 41 7.50 10.29 -14.09
C ASP A 41 6.30 9.34 -13.92
N TRP A 42 5.07 9.86 -13.83
CA TRP A 42 3.86 9.05 -13.79
C TRP A 42 3.56 8.40 -15.15
N ILE A 43 3.18 7.12 -15.12
CA ILE A 43 2.76 6.34 -16.28
C ILE A 43 1.36 5.81 -16.00
N GLU A 44 0.34 6.22 -16.76
CA GLU A 44 -1.05 5.73 -16.60
C GLU A 44 -1.53 5.74 -15.12
N ASP A 45 -1.45 6.91 -14.47
CA ASP A 45 -1.84 7.10 -13.06
C ASP A 45 -1.07 6.22 -12.06
N THR A 46 0.11 5.77 -12.45
CA THR A 46 0.99 4.96 -11.62
C THR A 46 2.36 5.60 -11.49
N LEU A 47 2.86 5.66 -10.25
CA LEU A 47 4.24 6.07 -9.99
C LEU A 47 5.17 4.85 -10.11
N PRO A 48 6.14 4.85 -11.05
CA PRO A 48 7.15 3.80 -11.13
C PRO A 48 8.02 3.79 -9.87
N LEU A 49 8.23 2.62 -9.29
CA LEU A 49 9.10 2.41 -8.13
C LEU A 49 10.19 1.41 -8.48
N GLU A 50 11.31 1.49 -7.76
CA GLU A 50 12.33 0.44 -7.83
C GLU A 50 11.72 -0.91 -7.40
N PRO A 51 11.92 -1.99 -8.17
CA PRO A 51 11.39 -3.30 -7.82
C PRO A 51 11.96 -3.78 -6.49
N TRP A 52 11.06 -4.19 -5.60
CA TRP A 52 11.42 -4.79 -4.32
C TRP A 52 10.75 -6.15 -4.17
N TYR A 53 11.34 -6.99 -3.33
CA TYR A 53 10.99 -8.40 -3.22
C TYR A 53 10.61 -8.74 -1.79
N ILE A 54 9.50 -9.45 -1.63
CA ILE A 54 9.04 -9.97 -0.34
C ILE A 54 8.52 -11.40 -0.52
N GLY A 55 8.86 -12.26 0.43
CA GLY A 55 8.38 -13.63 0.49
C GLY A 55 8.06 -14.01 1.92
N ALA A 56 6.86 -14.52 2.15
CA ALA A 56 6.44 -15.01 3.45
C ALA A 56 5.40 -16.13 3.30
N PRO A 57 5.19 -16.97 4.33
CA PRO A 57 4.11 -17.94 4.33
C PRO A 57 2.75 -17.25 4.19
N VAL A 58 1.88 -17.83 3.35
CA VAL A 58 0.48 -17.42 3.27
C VAL A 58 -0.25 -17.89 4.52
N ILE A 59 -0.87 -16.95 5.23
CA ILE A 59 -1.68 -17.21 6.42
C ILE A 59 -3.15 -16.94 6.13
N LYS A 60 -4.03 -17.67 6.81
CA LYS A 60 -5.47 -17.53 6.65
C LYS A 60 -5.91 -16.16 7.16
N GLY A 61 -6.46 -15.33 6.27
CA GLY A 61 -6.99 -14.03 6.64
C GLY A 61 -8.38 -14.08 7.29
N PHE A 62 -8.92 -12.91 7.63
CA PHE A 62 -10.23 -12.74 8.28
C PHE A 62 -11.44 -13.03 7.37
N GLY A 63 -11.26 -13.70 6.23
CA GLY A 63 -12.35 -14.21 5.39
C GLY A 63 -13.23 -13.15 4.71
N ARG A 64 -12.84 -11.87 4.70
CA ARG A 64 -13.67 -10.77 4.16
C ARG A 64 -13.64 -10.69 2.62
N GLY A 65 -12.47 -10.80 1.99
CA GLY A 65 -12.30 -10.56 0.55
C GLY A 65 -13.07 -11.54 -0.34
N LEU A 66 -12.90 -12.85 -0.09
CA LEU A 66 -13.49 -13.89 -0.94
C LEU A 66 -15.02 -13.98 -0.80
N LYS A 67 -15.56 -13.77 0.41
CA LYS A 67 -17.02 -13.89 0.64
C LYS A 67 -17.82 -12.69 0.15
N VAL A 68 -17.22 -11.51 0.06
CA VAL A 68 -17.94 -10.25 -0.21
C VAL A 68 -17.65 -9.71 -1.62
N LEU A 69 -16.42 -9.86 -2.12
CA LEU A 69 -15.99 -9.25 -3.38
C LEU A 69 -15.74 -10.27 -4.50
N GLY A 70 -15.78 -11.58 -4.20
CA GLY A 70 -15.41 -12.63 -5.16
C GLY A 70 -13.92 -12.66 -5.50
N ILE A 71 -13.10 -11.92 -4.75
CA ILE A 71 -11.68 -11.76 -4.98
C ILE A 71 -10.91 -12.49 -3.85
N PRO A 72 -10.21 -13.60 -4.14
CA PRO A 72 -9.37 -14.26 -3.14
C PRO A 72 -8.26 -13.30 -2.70
N THR A 73 -8.06 -13.18 -1.39
CA THR A 73 -6.98 -12.34 -0.83
C THR A 73 -6.28 -13.16 0.23
N ASP A 74 -5.00 -13.39 0.00
CA ASP A 74 -4.08 -14.09 0.88
C ASP A 74 -3.36 -13.07 1.76
N ASN A 75 -3.24 -13.37 3.04
CA ASN A 75 -2.45 -12.55 3.95
C ASN A 75 -1.05 -13.17 4.04
N LEU A 76 -0.02 -12.34 4.09
CA LEU A 76 1.33 -12.79 4.39
C LEU A 76 1.60 -12.74 5.90
N SER A 77 2.36 -13.70 6.42
CA SER A 77 2.92 -13.58 7.78
C SER A 77 3.86 -12.37 7.84
N MET A 78 3.77 -11.59 8.92
CA MET A 78 4.65 -10.43 9.14
C MET A 78 5.98 -10.81 9.80
N GLU A 79 6.10 -12.05 10.25
CA GLU A 79 7.28 -12.58 10.95
C GLU A 79 8.49 -12.53 10.00
N GLY A 80 9.46 -11.68 10.33
CA GLY A 80 10.69 -11.46 9.55
C GLY A 80 10.60 -10.43 8.41
N CYS A 81 9.41 -9.92 8.07
CA CYS A 81 9.22 -8.93 6.99
C CYS A 81 8.85 -7.51 7.48
N SER A 82 8.64 -7.32 8.79
CA SER A 82 8.17 -6.05 9.38
C SER A 82 9.04 -4.84 8.97
N THR A 83 10.37 -4.98 9.01
CA THR A 83 11.32 -3.91 8.65
C THR A 83 11.13 -3.45 7.21
N LEU A 84 11.09 -4.39 6.26
CA LEU A 84 10.94 -4.06 4.83
C LEU A 84 9.59 -3.40 4.54
N LEU A 85 8.52 -3.85 5.21
CA LEU A 85 7.19 -3.24 5.06
C LEU A 85 7.09 -1.85 5.70
N SER A 86 7.86 -1.59 6.75
CA SER A 86 7.91 -0.29 7.40
C SER A 86 8.45 0.80 6.47
N GLU A 87 9.40 0.45 5.60
CA GLU A 87 10.07 1.36 4.65
C GLU A 87 9.15 1.79 3.49
N HIS A 88 8.19 0.94 3.10
CA HIS A 88 7.29 1.23 1.99
C HIS A 88 6.01 1.96 2.44
N PRO A 89 5.61 3.06 1.77
CA PRO A 89 4.36 3.76 2.08
C PRO A 89 3.12 2.86 2.08
N ALA A 90 2.09 3.26 2.82
CA ALA A 90 0.79 2.61 2.67
C ALA A 90 0.22 2.92 1.29
N GLY A 91 -0.39 1.94 0.64
CA GLY A 91 -0.87 2.10 -0.73
C GLY A 91 -1.25 0.78 -1.39
N VAL A 92 -1.54 0.87 -2.69
CA VAL A 92 -1.81 -0.27 -3.57
C VAL A 92 -0.64 -0.41 -4.54
N TYR A 93 -0.03 -1.59 -4.50
CA TYR A 93 1.10 -1.97 -5.33
C TYR A 93 0.64 -3.05 -6.31
N PHE A 94 1.24 -3.09 -7.49
CA PHE A 94 1.07 -4.19 -8.43
C PHE A 94 2.42 -4.78 -8.79
N GLY A 95 2.42 -6.02 -9.23
CA GLY A 95 3.63 -6.73 -9.60
C GLY A 95 3.35 -8.19 -9.88
N TRP A 96 4.29 -9.03 -9.50
CA TRP A 96 4.24 -10.48 -9.72
C TRP A 96 4.30 -11.22 -8.40
N ALA A 97 3.50 -12.29 -8.28
CA ALA A 97 3.54 -13.20 -7.15
C ALA A 97 3.82 -14.63 -7.64
N GLY A 98 4.85 -15.23 -7.09
CA GLY A 98 5.17 -16.65 -7.28
C GLY A 98 4.51 -17.51 -6.22
N LEU A 99 3.79 -18.55 -6.64
CA LEU A 99 3.27 -19.59 -5.77
C LEU A 99 4.01 -20.88 -6.09
N ALA A 100 4.68 -21.48 -5.10
CA ALA A 100 5.60 -22.60 -5.28
C ALA A 100 5.01 -23.76 -6.12
N SER A 101 3.72 -24.04 -5.99
CA SER A 101 3.03 -25.12 -6.72
C SER A 101 2.14 -24.66 -7.88
N ARG A 102 2.03 -23.35 -8.14
CA ARG A 102 1.06 -22.80 -9.12
C ARG A 102 1.68 -21.88 -10.17
N GLY A 103 2.93 -21.47 -10.01
CA GLY A 103 3.64 -20.60 -10.96
C GLY A 103 3.55 -19.12 -10.60
N ILE A 104 3.80 -18.26 -11.58
CA ILE A 104 3.88 -16.81 -11.43
C ILE A 104 2.59 -16.16 -11.94
N PHE A 105 2.02 -15.25 -11.15
CA PHE A 105 0.79 -14.53 -11.47
C PHE A 105 1.00 -13.03 -11.35
N LYS A 106 0.28 -12.25 -12.16
CA LYS A 106 0.11 -10.83 -11.87
C LYS A 106 -0.60 -10.69 -10.53
N MET A 107 -0.27 -9.66 -9.78
CA MET A 107 -0.72 -9.51 -8.40
C MET A 107 -0.94 -8.04 -8.07
N VAL A 108 -1.90 -7.81 -7.18
CA VAL A 108 -2.08 -6.54 -6.48
C VAL A 108 -1.89 -6.77 -4.99
N MET A 109 -1.12 -5.90 -4.34
CA MET A 109 -0.84 -5.93 -2.91
C MET A 109 -1.29 -4.62 -2.28
N SER A 110 -2.05 -4.72 -1.20
CA SER A 110 -2.39 -3.59 -0.34
C SER A 110 -1.49 -3.59 0.89
N ILE A 111 -0.78 -2.49 1.10
CA ILE A 111 0.01 -2.20 2.29
C ILE A 111 -0.73 -1.14 3.10
N GLY A 112 -0.93 -1.37 4.38
CA GLY A 112 -1.54 -0.37 5.25
C GLY A 112 -1.70 -0.83 6.69
N TRP A 113 -2.14 0.07 7.56
CA TRP A 113 -2.37 -0.27 8.96
C TRP A 113 -3.71 -0.99 9.14
N ASN A 114 -3.73 -2.05 9.94
CA ASN A 114 -4.98 -2.70 10.32
C ASN A 114 -5.62 -1.94 11.50
N PRO A 115 -6.76 -1.27 11.33
CA PRO A 115 -7.34 -0.42 12.38
C PRO A 115 -7.98 -1.21 13.54
N TYR A 116 -8.23 -2.51 13.38
CA TYR A 116 -8.93 -3.34 14.37
C TYR A 116 -8.00 -3.95 15.43
N PHE A 117 -6.72 -4.07 15.11
CA PHE A 117 -5.68 -4.47 16.01
C PHE A 117 -4.90 -3.19 16.27
N HIS A 118 -4.71 -2.78 17.52
CA HIS A 118 -3.94 -1.57 17.86
C HIS A 118 -2.45 -1.74 17.52
N ASN A 119 -2.13 -2.13 16.29
CA ASN A 119 -0.82 -2.51 15.83
C ASN A 119 0.06 -1.27 15.70
N THR A 120 1.27 -1.41 16.21
CA THR A 120 2.42 -0.53 15.95
C THR A 120 3.09 -0.84 14.59
N GLU A 121 2.64 -1.87 13.87
CA GLU A 121 3.24 -2.37 12.62
C GLU A 121 2.25 -2.38 11.44
N LYS A 122 2.74 -2.08 10.22
CA LYS A 122 1.97 -2.12 8.96
C LYS A 122 1.60 -3.56 8.59
N THR A 123 0.42 -3.75 8.01
CA THR A 123 -0.07 -5.05 7.51
C THR A 123 -0.11 -5.10 5.99
N ASN A 124 0.13 -6.29 5.45
CA ASN A 124 0.09 -6.54 4.01
C ASN A 124 -0.96 -7.59 3.63
N LYS A 125 -1.66 -7.32 2.53
CA LYS A 125 -2.60 -8.25 1.90
C LYS A 125 -2.26 -8.39 0.43
N ILE A 126 -2.15 -9.63 -0.04
CA ILE A 126 -1.78 -9.96 -1.41
C ILE A 126 -2.98 -10.63 -2.09
N ASN A 127 -3.27 -10.22 -3.31
CA ASN A 127 -4.25 -10.87 -4.16
C ASN A 127 -3.55 -11.43 -5.40
N PRO A 128 -3.17 -12.73 -5.39
CA PRO A 128 -2.72 -13.41 -6.59
C PRO A 128 -3.94 -13.67 -7.49
N SER A 129 -4.30 -12.69 -8.29
CA SER A 129 -5.41 -12.80 -9.24
C SER A 129 -4.89 -13.14 -10.63
N ARG A 130 -5.62 -13.99 -11.35
CA ARG A 130 -5.66 -13.87 -12.82
C ARG A 130 -6.31 -12.50 -13.09
N LEU A 131 -5.51 -11.43 -13.11
CA LEU A 131 -5.93 -10.10 -13.54
C LEU A 131 -6.47 -10.25 -14.97
N LYS A 132 -7.80 -10.36 -15.08
CA LYS A 132 -8.50 -9.97 -16.31
C LYS A 132 -8.57 -8.46 -16.24
N LEU A 133 -7.66 -7.81 -16.96
CA LEU A 133 -7.82 -6.41 -17.34
C LEU A 133 -9.15 -6.25 -18.09
#